data_AF-A0A5J4PHK0-F1
#
_entry.id   AF-A0A5J4PHK0-F1
#
_cell.length_a   1.000
_cell.length_b   1.000
_cell.length_c   1.000
_cell.angle_alpha   90.00
_cell.angle_beta   90.00
_cell.angle_gamma   90.00
#
_symmetry.space_group_name_H-M   'P 1'
#
loop_
_entity.id
_entity.type
_entity.pdbx_description
1 polymer ?
#
loop_
_entity_poly.entity_id
_entity_poly.type
_entity_poly.pdbx_seq_one_letter_code
_entity_poly.pdbx_strand_id
1 'polypeptide(L)'
;FKYMQLDEVDQTKIEQFLGLVKDTIASNDELIYEYLLNWFSFIVQNIGKKTETSIILQGLQGIGKNVFTNVLCELLAGYSSKNITEIDDFIGKFNIAIENKMLAIANEMKNFGESRMSNMDALKSINTESAFVINEKYVPKHEVENVVHIIIVTNNIFPLKIENSDRRYV
;
A
#
# COMPACT_ATOMS: atom_id res chain seq x y z
N PHE A 1 11.31 -2.47 14.59
CA PHE A 1 9.85 -2.30 14.74
C PHE A 1 9.51 -1.68 16.08
N LYS A 2 8.35 -1.01 16.18
CA LYS A 2 7.88 -0.32 17.40
C LYS A 2 7.46 -1.28 18.53
N TYR A 3 6.92 -2.44 18.18
CA TYR A 3 6.35 -3.40 19.13
C TYR A 3 7.27 -4.62 19.29
N MET A 4 7.21 -5.25 20.47
CA MET A 4 7.89 -6.51 20.74
C MET A 4 7.06 -7.68 20.21
N GLN A 5 7.74 -8.66 19.62
CA GLN A 5 7.10 -9.92 19.24
C GLN A 5 6.73 -10.70 20.51
N LEU A 6 5.52 -11.25 20.52
CA LEU A 6 5.04 -12.12 21.58
C LEU A 6 5.26 -13.58 21.16
N ASP A 7 5.52 -14.46 22.13
CA ASP A 7 5.71 -15.89 21.89
C ASP A 7 4.39 -16.63 21.59
N GLU A 8 3.28 -16.09 22.08
CA GLU A 8 1.94 -16.64 21.92
C GLU A 8 0.98 -15.64 21.26
N VAL A 9 0.08 -16.14 20.44
CA VAL A 9 -0.96 -15.35 19.77
C VAL A 9 -2.25 -15.43 20.57
N ASP A 10 -2.76 -14.28 21.02
CA ASP A 10 -4.07 -14.15 21.64
C ASP A 10 -5.13 -13.85 20.58
N GLN A 11 -5.83 -14.90 20.14
CA GLN A 11 -6.81 -14.79 19.05
C GLN A 11 -7.93 -13.81 19.38
N THR A 12 -8.33 -13.71 20.66
CA THR A 12 -9.44 -12.86 21.09
C THR A 12 -9.17 -11.36 20.87
N LYS A 13 -7.90 -10.97 20.77
CA LYS A 13 -7.49 -9.58 20.52
C LYS A 13 -7.43 -9.23 19.04
N ILE A 14 -7.29 -10.22 18.16
CA ILE A 14 -7.10 -10.01 16.72
C ILE A 14 -8.32 -10.43 15.89
N GLU A 15 -9.25 -11.20 16.48
CA GLU A 15 -10.45 -11.70 15.79
C GLU A 15 -11.27 -10.59 15.14
N GLN A 16 -11.43 -9.44 15.82
CA GLN A 16 -12.21 -8.32 15.29
C GLN A 16 -11.56 -7.70 14.05
N PHE A 17 -10.23 -7.61 14.05
CA PHE A 17 -9.49 -7.14 12.89
C PHE A 17 -9.57 -8.14 11.75
N LEU A 18 -9.36 -9.44 12.03
CA LEU A 18 -9.48 -10.49 11.01
C LEU A 18 -10.90 -10.56 10.43
N GLY A 19 -11.93 -10.38 11.26
CA GLY A 19 -13.33 -10.24 10.82
C GLY A 19 -13.54 -9.05 9.89
N LEU A 20 -12.99 -7.87 10.21
CA LEU A 20 -13.02 -6.73 9.29
C LEU A 20 -12.38 -7.06 7.94
N VAL A 21 -11.22 -7.71 7.94
CA VAL A 21 -10.52 -8.10 6.71
C VAL A 21 -11.36 -9.08 5.89
N LYS A 22 -11.92 -10.12 6.52
CA LYS A 22 -12.71 -11.15 5.86
C LYS A 22 -14.04 -10.60 5.34
N ASP A 23 -14.83 -10.02 6.24
CA ASP A 23 -16.22 -9.69 5.96
C ASP A 23 -16.33 -8.46 5.07
N THR A 24 -15.47 -7.46 5.32
CA THR A 24 -15.62 -6.13 4.71
C THR A 24 -14.60 -5.87 3.62
N ILE A 25 -13.32 -6.15 3.85
CA ILE A 25 -12.27 -5.87 2.85
C ILE A 25 -12.30 -6.91 1.73
N ALA A 26 -12.34 -8.20 2.08
CA ALA A 26 -12.41 -9.30 1.13
C ALA A 26 -13.83 -9.64 0.67
N SER A 27 -14.86 -8.98 1.23
CA SER A 27 -16.28 -9.25 0.91
C SER A 27 -16.68 -10.73 1.03
N ASN A 28 -16.15 -11.43 2.05
CA ASN A 28 -16.27 -12.88 2.27
C ASN A 28 -15.67 -13.77 1.17
N ASP A 29 -14.85 -13.24 0.27
CA ASP A 29 -14.05 -14.03 -0.66
C ASP A 29 -12.82 -14.59 0.07
N GLU A 30 -12.77 -15.91 0.26
CA GLU A 30 -11.69 -16.57 0.98
C GLU A 30 -10.34 -16.43 0.28
N LEU A 31 -10.31 -16.42 -1.06
CA LEU A 31 -9.07 -16.30 -1.83
C LEU A 31 -8.47 -14.91 -1.66
N ILE A 32 -9.30 -13.87 -1.71
CA ILE A 32 -8.86 -12.48 -1.47
C ILE A 32 -8.42 -12.32 -0.02
N TYR A 33 -9.18 -12.86 0.93
CA TYR A 33 -8.84 -12.81 2.36
C TYR A 33 -7.46 -13.43 2.64
N GLU A 34 -7.22 -14.65 2.16
CA GLU A 34 -5.92 -15.32 2.30
C GLU A 34 -4.80 -14.55 1.58
N TYR A 35 -5.07 -14.02 0.38
CA TYR A 35 -4.10 -13.23 -0.34
C TYR A 35 -3.67 -11.98 0.44
N LEU A 36 -4.61 -11.22 1.00
CA LEU A 36 -4.31 -10.01 1.77
C LEU A 36 -3.43 -10.31 2.99
N LEU A 37 -3.74 -11.39 3.72
CA LEU A 37 -2.96 -11.80 4.88
C LEU A 37 -1.56 -12.29 4.49
N ASN A 38 -1.47 -13.12 3.45
CA ASN A 38 -0.18 -13.62 2.94
C ASN A 38 0.69 -12.51 2.38
N TRP A 39 0.09 -11.55 1.68
CA TRP A 39 0.77 -10.38 1.14
C TRP A 39 1.41 -9.56 2.26
N PHE A 40 0.66 -9.23 3.31
CA PHE A 40 1.21 -8.47 4.42
C PHE A 40 2.21 -9.28 5.26
N SER A 41 1.94 -10.58 5.47
CA SER A 41 2.87 -11.49 6.13
C SER A 41 4.22 -11.55 5.42
N PHE A 42 4.20 -11.63 4.08
CA PHE A 42 5.42 -11.61 3.27
C PHE A 42 6.24 -10.34 3.51
N ILE A 43 5.61 -9.16 3.53
CA ILE A 43 6.28 -7.87 3.75
C ILE A 43 6.98 -7.83 5.11
N VAL A 44 6.32 -8.33 6.15
CA VAL A 44 6.87 -8.34 7.52
C VAL A 44 8.01 -9.35 7.65
N GLN A 45 7.87 -10.54 7.05
CA GLN A 45 8.85 -11.63 7.16
C GLN A 45 10.06 -11.48 6.22
N ASN A 46 9.88 -10.84 5.06
CA ASN A 46 10.90 -10.68 4.02
C ASN A 46 11.26 -9.21 3.83
N ILE A 47 11.81 -8.61 4.89
CA ILE A 47 12.24 -7.21 4.88
C ILE A 47 13.19 -6.96 3.70
N GLY A 48 12.91 -5.90 2.95
CA GLY A 48 13.69 -5.50 1.78
C GLY A 48 13.30 -6.17 0.47
N LYS A 49 12.43 -7.19 0.48
CA LYS A 49 11.91 -7.79 -0.75
C LYS A 49 10.61 -7.12 -1.19
N LYS A 50 10.43 -6.98 -2.51
CA LYS A 50 9.18 -6.50 -3.10
C LYS A 50 8.27 -7.67 -3.46
N THR A 51 6.97 -7.47 -3.26
CA THR A 51 5.95 -8.37 -3.82
C THR A 51 5.70 -8.10 -5.31
N GLU A 52 6.16 -6.97 -5.83
CA GLU A 52 5.87 -6.46 -7.18
C GLU A 52 4.37 -6.26 -7.46
N THR A 53 3.55 -6.20 -6.40
CA THR A 53 2.11 -6.06 -6.47
C THR A 53 1.61 -4.89 -5.62
N SER A 54 0.52 -4.26 -6.06
CA SER A 54 -0.27 -3.30 -5.27
C SER A 54 -1.66 -3.86 -4.98
N ILE A 55 -2.18 -3.51 -3.82
CA ILE A 55 -3.58 -3.77 -3.45
C ILE A 55 -4.40 -2.53 -3.75
N ILE A 56 -5.57 -2.69 -4.37
CA ILE A 56 -6.53 -1.61 -4.55
C ILE A 56 -7.79 -1.88 -3.74
N LEU A 57 -8.06 -1.01 -2.77
CA LEU A 57 -9.28 -1.03 -1.97
C LEU A 57 -10.31 -0.07 -2.55
N GLN A 58 -11.26 -0.64 -3.28
CA GLN A 58 -12.39 0.09 -3.86
C GLN A 58 -13.67 -0.13 -3.06
N GLY A 59 -14.44 0.93 -2.84
CA GLY A 59 -15.74 0.83 -2.17
C GLY A 59 -16.24 2.17 -1.65
N LEU A 60 -17.39 2.21 -1.00
CA LEU A 60 -17.92 3.44 -0.41
C LEU A 60 -17.02 3.97 0.72
N GLN A 61 -17.11 5.27 0.97
CA GLN A 61 -16.45 5.88 2.13
C GLN A 61 -17.10 5.36 3.42
N GLY A 62 -16.32 5.21 4.49
CA GLY A 62 -16.83 4.80 5.80
C GLY A 62 -16.97 3.28 6.01
N ILE A 63 -16.65 2.45 5.02
CA ILE A 63 -16.72 0.98 5.14
C ILE A 63 -15.51 0.35 5.87
N GLY A 64 -14.66 1.14 6.53
CA GLY A 64 -13.52 0.59 7.28
C GLY A 64 -12.22 0.35 6.49
N LYS A 65 -12.13 0.74 5.21
CA LYS A 65 -10.86 0.70 4.43
C LYS A 65 -9.69 1.38 5.16
N ASN A 66 -9.93 2.54 5.77
CA ASN A 66 -8.91 3.26 6.52
C ASN A 66 -8.58 2.57 7.86
N VAL A 67 -9.52 1.84 8.46
CA VAL A 67 -9.23 1.07 9.68
C VAL A 67 -8.23 -0.04 9.35
N PHE A 68 -8.45 -0.75 8.23
CA PHE A 68 -7.53 -1.75 7.74
C PHE A 68 -6.13 -1.18 7.50
N THR A 69 -6.01 -0.14 6.68
CA THR A 69 -4.69 0.44 6.35
C THR A 69 -4.00 1.07 7.56
N ASN A 70 -4.74 1.70 8.47
CA ASN A 70 -4.18 2.29 9.68
C ASN A 70 -3.53 1.26 10.59
N VAL A 71 -4.13 0.07 10.76
CA VAL A 71 -3.56 -1.02 11.54
C VAL A 71 -2.25 -1.51 10.91
N LEU A 72 -2.24 -1.74 9.59
CA LEU A 72 -1.02 -2.18 8.89
C LEU A 72 0.12 -1.16 9.02
N CYS A 73 -0.19 0.13 8.86
CA CYS A 73 0.78 1.18 9.05
C CYS A 73 1.26 1.29 10.50
N GLU A 74 0.40 1.03 11.49
CA GLU A 74 0.82 1.03 12.89
C GLU A 74 1.78 -0.13 13.20
N LEU A 75 1.54 -1.32 12.63
CA LEU A 75 2.47 -2.46 12.74
C LEU A 75 3.85 -2.12 12.14
N LEU A 76 3.87 -1.34 11.06
CA LEU A 76 5.08 -0.85 10.39
C LEU A 76 5.46 0.57 10.83
N ALA A 77 5.08 1.00 12.03
CA ALA A 77 5.33 2.37 12.49
C ALA A 77 6.80 2.79 12.31
N GLY A 78 7.01 3.97 11.71
CA GLY A 78 8.32 4.48 11.27
C GLY A 78 8.64 4.17 9.81
N TYR A 79 8.20 3.01 9.31
CA TYR A 79 8.42 2.52 7.95
C TYR A 79 7.16 2.59 7.07
N SER A 80 6.08 3.20 7.54
CA SER A 80 4.85 3.39 6.78
C SER A 80 4.49 4.85 6.54
N SER A 81 3.85 5.15 5.42
CA SER A 81 3.23 6.44 5.09
C SER A 81 1.72 6.29 4.96
N LYS A 82 0.96 6.84 5.93
CA LYS A 82 -0.48 6.54 6.15
C LYS A 82 -1.46 7.22 5.20
N ASN A 83 -1.09 8.33 4.55
CA ASN A 83 -2.06 9.15 3.81
C ASN A 83 -1.39 10.02 2.73
N ILE A 84 -0.90 9.39 1.67
CA ILE A 84 -0.40 10.12 0.50
C ILE A 84 -1.58 10.41 -0.42
N THR A 85 -1.91 11.69 -0.57
CA THR A 85 -3.09 12.15 -1.32
C THR A 85 -2.75 12.72 -2.70
N GLU A 86 -1.48 13.07 -2.92
CA GLU A 86 -0.98 13.61 -4.18
C GLU A 86 -0.05 12.58 -4.83
N ILE A 87 -0.24 12.30 -6.12
CA ILE A 87 0.65 11.35 -6.79
C ILE A 87 2.07 11.89 -6.95
N ASP A 88 2.23 13.22 -6.97
CA ASP A 88 3.52 13.87 -7.01
C ASP A 88 4.41 13.53 -5.80
N ASP A 89 3.83 13.10 -4.68
CA ASP A 89 4.60 12.62 -3.53
C ASP A 89 5.20 11.21 -3.77
N PHE A 90 4.70 10.48 -4.76
CA PHE A 90 5.28 9.22 -5.24
C PHE A 90 6.25 9.43 -6.41
N ILE A 91 5.83 10.20 -7.43
CA ILE A 91 6.49 10.25 -8.76
C ILE A 91 6.98 11.65 -9.13
N GLY A 92 6.60 12.66 -8.35
CA GLY A 92 6.85 14.05 -8.67
C GLY A 92 8.26 14.48 -8.33
N LYS A 93 8.48 15.80 -8.40
CA LYS A 93 9.81 16.38 -8.16
C LYS A 93 10.29 16.17 -6.73
N PHE A 94 9.40 15.97 -5.75
CA PHE A 94 9.77 15.75 -4.36
C PHE A 94 9.05 14.51 -3.83
N ASN A 95 9.78 13.40 -3.70
CA ASN A 95 9.25 12.08 -3.40
C ASN A 95 9.75 11.54 -2.05
N ILE A 96 10.04 12.42 -1.09
CA ILE A 96 10.53 12.05 0.24
C ILE A 96 9.53 11.18 1.01
N ALA A 97 8.25 11.26 0.66
CA ALA A 97 7.16 10.56 1.35
C ALA A 97 7.29 9.03 1.31
N ILE A 98 8.03 8.51 0.32
CA ILE A 98 8.28 7.07 0.14
C ILE A 98 9.71 6.66 0.49
N GLU A 99 10.58 7.61 0.86
CA GLU A 99 11.95 7.32 1.26
C GLU A 99 11.99 6.46 2.53
N ASN A 100 12.75 5.36 2.49
CA ASN A 100 12.90 4.42 3.60
C ASN A 100 11.56 3.88 4.13
N LYS A 101 10.54 3.78 3.26
CA LYS A 101 9.23 3.22 3.60
C LYS A 101 9.06 1.82 3.04
N MET A 102 8.53 0.93 3.86
CA MET A 102 8.08 -0.41 3.48
C MET A 102 6.63 -0.42 2.98
N LEU A 103 5.79 0.51 3.45
CA LEU A 103 4.37 0.59 3.09
C LEU A 103 3.93 2.03 2.87
N ALA A 104 3.24 2.29 1.77
CA ALA A 104 2.66 3.59 1.45
C ALA A 104 1.18 3.43 1.10
N ILE A 105 0.34 4.26 1.73
CA ILE A 105 -1.10 4.29 1.49
C ILE A 105 -1.41 5.50 0.61
N ALA A 106 -1.84 5.22 -0.60
CA ALA A 106 -2.32 6.19 -1.58
C ALA A 106 -3.84 6.36 -1.38
N ASN A 107 -4.25 7.38 -0.63
CA ASN A 107 -5.66 7.57 -0.25
C ASN A 107 -6.30 8.72 -1.04
N GLU A 108 -7.42 8.43 -1.72
CA GLU A 108 -8.22 9.42 -2.45
C GLU A 108 -7.38 10.35 -3.35
N MET A 109 -6.49 9.76 -4.15
CA MET A 109 -5.61 10.53 -5.05
C MET A 109 -6.41 11.46 -5.96
N LYS A 110 -6.29 12.77 -5.74
CA LYS A 110 -7.15 13.80 -6.35
C LYS A 110 -7.03 13.83 -7.88
N ASN A 111 -5.83 13.58 -8.41
CA ASN A 111 -5.52 13.70 -9.83
C ASN A 111 -5.72 12.41 -10.63
N PHE A 112 -6.40 11.41 -10.09
CA PHE A 112 -6.71 10.21 -10.87
C PHE A 112 -7.68 10.51 -12.03
N GLY A 113 -8.40 11.65 -12.11
CA GLY A 113 -9.39 11.92 -13.16
C GLY A 113 -8.84 12.04 -14.60
N GLU A 114 -8.06 13.07 -14.87
CA GLU A 114 -7.64 13.45 -16.24
C GLU A 114 -6.35 12.74 -16.71
N SER A 115 -5.46 12.37 -15.80
CA SER A 115 -4.16 11.73 -16.08
C SER A 115 -4.05 10.30 -15.51
N ARG A 116 -5.20 9.63 -15.30
CA ARG A 116 -5.34 8.32 -14.64
C ARG A 116 -4.34 7.26 -15.11
N MET A 117 -4.22 7.12 -16.42
CA MET A 117 -3.44 6.05 -17.06
C MET A 117 -1.94 6.26 -16.82
N SER A 118 -1.46 7.49 -17.04
CA SER A 118 -0.08 7.89 -16.73
C SER A 118 0.25 7.71 -15.24
N ASN A 119 -0.70 8.03 -14.37
CA ASN A 119 -0.57 7.89 -12.93
C ASN A 119 -0.48 6.41 -12.51
N MET A 120 -1.31 5.54 -13.09
CA MET A 120 -1.18 4.10 -12.88
C MET A 120 0.15 3.56 -13.38
N ASP A 121 0.55 3.92 -14.60
CA ASP A 121 1.82 3.43 -15.19
C ASP A 121 3.02 3.84 -14.34
N ALA A 122 3.01 5.05 -13.78
CA ALA A 122 4.04 5.49 -12.86
C ALA A 122 4.04 4.70 -11.54
N LEU A 123 2.87 4.37 -10.98
CA LEU A 123 2.77 3.47 -9.83
C LEU A 123 3.20 2.03 -10.17
N LYS A 124 2.94 1.54 -11.39
CA LYS A 124 3.47 0.24 -11.86
C LYS A 124 4.99 0.24 -11.86
N SER A 125 5.60 1.33 -12.31
CA SER A 125 7.06 1.49 -12.29
C SER A 125 7.61 1.34 -10.87
N ILE A 126 7.02 2.05 -9.90
CA ILE A 126 7.44 1.96 -8.49
C ILE A 126 7.27 0.54 -7.91
N ASN A 127 6.30 -0.24 -8.39
CA ASN A 127 6.15 -1.62 -7.93
C ASN A 127 7.24 -2.56 -8.46
N THR A 128 7.84 -2.28 -9.61
CA THR A 128 8.81 -3.19 -10.25
C THR A 128 10.26 -2.72 -10.17
N GLU A 129 10.50 -1.42 -9.99
CA GLU A 129 11.85 -0.88 -9.90
C GLU A 129 12.54 -1.29 -8.58
N SER A 130 13.82 -1.64 -8.65
CA SER A 130 14.64 -2.01 -7.48
C SER A 130 15.19 -0.80 -6.72
N ALA A 131 15.26 0.36 -7.35
CA ALA A 131 15.76 1.61 -6.76
C ALA A 131 15.09 2.80 -7.45
N PHE A 132 15.05 3.94 -6.75
CA PHE A 132 14.61 5.21 -7.33
C PHE A 132 15.43 6.38 -6.77
N VAL A 133 15.41 7.51 -7.48
CA VAL A 133 16.12 8.72 -7.06
C VAL A 133 15.23 9.54 -6.14
N ILE A 134 15.72 9.82 -4.94
CA ILE A 134 15.13 10.81 -4.04
C ILE A 134 15.58 12.20 -4.45
N ASN A 135 14.62 13.12 -4.47
CA ASN A 135 14.89 14.53 -4.65
C ASN A 135 14.24 15.32 -3.52
N GLU A 136 15.02 15.68 -2.51
CA GLU A 136 14.59 16.56 -1.43
C GLU A 136 14.95 18.02 -1.74
N LYS A 137 14.14 18.96 -1.24
CA LYS A 137 14.35 20.37 -1.52
C LYS A 137 15.64 20.86 -0.84
N TYR A 138 16.52 21.46 -1.64
CA TYR A 138 17.82 21.99 -1.20
C TYR A 138 18.84 20.92 -0.77
N VAL A 139 18.60 19.65 -1.08
CA VAL A 139 19.53 18.54 -0.82
C VAL A 139 19.96 17.92 -2.16
N PRO A 140 21.21 17.47 -2.31
CA PRO A 140 21.63 16.72 -3.50
C PRO A 140 20.77 15.48 -3.69
N LYS A 141 20.43 15.17 -4.95
CA LYS A 141 19.73 13.94 -5.27
C LYS A 141 20.58 12.74 -4.91
N HIS A 142 19.96 11.70 -4.35
CA HIS A 142 20.59 10.43 -4.04
C HIS A 142 19.69 9.28 -4.45
N GLU A 143 20.29 8.14 -4.73
CA GLU A 143 19.58 6.91 -5.07
C GLU A 143 19.29 6.12 -3.80
N VAL A 144 18.08 5.58 -3.70
CA VAL A 144 17.65 4.73 -2.59
C VAL A 144 17.09 3.42 -3.12
N GLU A 145 17.29 2.35 -2.34
CA GLU A 145 16.68 1.06 -2.63
C GLU A 145 15.16 1.13 -2.45
N ASN A 146 14.45 0.53 -3.39
CA ASN A 146 13.00 0.52 -3.41
C ASN A 146 12.46 -0.70 -2.67
N VAL A 147 12.00 -0.50 -1.44
CA VAL A 147 11.37 -1.55 -0.63
C VAL A 147 9.89 -1.26 -0.33
N VAL A 148 9.32 -0.25 -1.00
CA VAL A 148 7.96 0.21 -0.72
C VAL A 148 6.91 -0.68 -1.38
N HIS A 149 5.86 -0.97 -0.63
CA HIS A 149 4.62 -1.61 -1.06
C HIS A 149 3.50 -0.58 -1.03
N ILE A 150 2.59 -0.63 -2.01
CA ILE A 150 1.56 0.39 -2.17
C ILE A 150 0.17 -0.22 -2.00
N ILE A 151 -0.65 0.42 -1.17
CA ILE A 151 -2.09 0.17 -1.11
C ILE A 151 -2.81 1.44 -1.58
N ILE A 152 -3.68 1.30 -2.57
CA ILE A 152 -4.47 2.40 -3.13
C ILE A 152 -5.88 2.30 -2.55
N VAL A 153 -6.33 3.36 -1.86
CA VAL A 153 -7.69 3.45 -1.32
C VAL A 153 -8.48 4.47 -2.14
N THR A 154 -9.56 4.03 -2.76
CA THR A 154 -10.38 4.90 -3.63
C THR A 154 -11.88 4.65 -3.44
N ASN A 155 -12.64 5.74 -3.54
CA ASN A 155 -14.11 5.70 -3.60
C ASN A 155 -14.63 5.81 -5.05
N ASN A 156 -13.74 6.06 -6.01
CA ASN A 156 -14.15 6.30 -7.38
C ASN A 156 -14.46 4.98 -8.08
N ILE A 157 -15.64 4.87 -8.68
CA ILE A 157 -16.22 3.63 -9.24
C ILE A 157 -15.64 3.34 -10.64
N PHE A 158 -14.94 4.29 -11.25
CA PHE A 158 -14.41 4.10 -12.60
C PHE A 158 -13.36 3.00 -12.62
N PRO A 159 -13.54 1.95 -13.45
CA PRO A 159 -12.66 0.81 -13.48
C PRO A 159 -11.26 1.29 -13.83
N LEU A 160 -10.31 0.96 -12.97
CA LEU A 160 -8.92 0.93 -13.38
C LEU A 160 -8.88 -0.05 -14.57
N LYS A 161 -8.39 0.39 -15.73
CA LYS A 161 -8.11 -0.52 -16.84
C LYS A 161 -6.90 -1.36 -16.43
N ILE A 162 -7.15 -2.33 -15.57
CA ILE A 162 -6.25 -3.43 -15.28
C ILE A 162 -6.49 -4.38 -16.44
N GLU A 163 -5.48 -4.58 -17.29
CA GLU A 163 -5.55 -5.63 -18.30
C GLU A 163 -5.70 -6.97 -17.56
N ASN A 164 -6.54 -7.89 -18.05
CA ASN A 164 -6.77 -9.20 -17.39
C ASN A 164 -5.48 -10.03 -17.19
N SER A 165 -4.35 -9.64 -17.79
CA SER A 165 -3.02 -10.23 -17.65
C SER A 165 -2.17 -9.57 -16.53
N ASP A 166 -2.62 -8.46 -15.96
CA ASP A 166 -1.82 -7.63 -15.05
C ASP A 166 -1.88 -8.15 -13.61
N ARG A 167 -1.05 -9.15 -13.34
CA ARG A 167 -0.87 -9.81 -12.04
C ARG A 167 -0.37 -8.89 -10.92
N ARG A 168 -0.11 -7.61 -11.21
CA ARG A 168 0.45 -6.62 -10.28
C ARG A 168 -0.62 -5.88 -9.48
N TYR A 169 -1.91 -6.09 -9.80
CA TYR A 169 -3.02 -5.51 -9.07
C TYR A 169 -3.94 -6.61 -8.57
N VAL A 170 -4.30 -6.51 -7.29
CA VAL A 170 -5.32 -7.34 -6.65
C VAL A 170 -6.35 -6.42 -6.00
#